data_AF-A0A3D1LEI9-F1
#
_entry.id   AF-A0A3D1LEI9-F1
#
_cell.length_a   1.000
_cell.length_b   1.000
_cell.length_c   1.000
_cell.angle_alpha   90.00
_cell.angle_beta   90.00
_cell.angle_gamma   90.00
#
_symmetry.space_group_name_H-M   'P 1'
#
loop_
_entity.id
_entity.type
_entity.pdbx_description
1 polymer ?
#
loop_
_entity_poly.entity_id
_entity_poly.type
_entity_poly.pdbx_seq_one_letter_code
_entity_poly.pdbx_strand_id
1 'polypeptide(L)' 'IADSIQTLFTPDNTSAPGSVSQVKDCTMRLMHLAKSTGTSVFVVGHVNKEGAIAGPKVLEHMV' A
#
# COMPACT_ATOMS: atom_id res chain seq x y z
N ILE A 1 -10.65 5.28 4.35
CA ILE A 1 -9.84 4.35 5.17
C ILE A 1 -9.68 3.07 4.36
N ALA A 2 -8.47 2.56 4.20
CA ALA A 2 -8.18 1.25 3.61
C ALA A 2 -7.78 0.28 4.73
N ASP A 3 -8.66 -0.68 5.02
CA ASP A 3 -8.54 -1.60 6.17
C ASP A 3 -7.45 -2.67 6.00
N SER A 4 -7.04 -2.95 4.76
CA SER A 4 -5.86 -3.76 4.48
C SER A 4 -5.24 -3.32 3.16
N ILE A 5 -4.02 -2.77 3.21
CA ILE A 5 -3.30 -2.37 1.99
C ILE A 5 -2.92 -3.57 1.14
N GLN A 6 -2.73 -4.74 1.78
CA GLN A 6 -2.39 -5.97 1.09
C GLN A 6 -3.54 -6.53 0.23
N THR A 7 -4.78 -6.09 0.46
CA THR A 7 -5.94 -6.49 -0.36
C THR A 7 -6.22 -5.55 -1.52
N LEU A 8 -5.51 -4.41 -1.62
CA LEU A 8 -5.62 -3.54 -2.78
C LEU A 8 -4.78 -4.07 -3.93
N PHE A 9 -5.29 -3.89 -5.14
CA PHE A 9 -4.68 -4.34 -6.37
C PHE A 9 -4.91 -3.31 -7.47
N THR A 10 -3.92 -3.17 -8.34
CA THR A 10 -4.07 -2.45 -9.61
C THR A 10 -3.66 -3.35 -10.78
N PRO A 11 -4.44 -3.41 -11.87
CA PRO A 11 -4.09 -4.18 -13.06
C PRO A 11 -2.90 -3.61 -13.83
N ASP A 12 -2.50 -2.36 -13.55
CA ASP A 12 -1.38 -1.70 -14.22
C ASP A 12 -0.02 -2.24 -13.74
N ASN A 13 0.01 -3.01 -12.65
CA ASN A 13 1.20 -3.65 -12.10
C ASN A 13 1.07 -5.17 -12.21
N THR A 14 2.02 -5.80 -12.91
CA THR A 14 2.02 -7.24 -13.20
C THR A 14 2.48 -8.10 -12.01
N SER A 15 2.92 -7.49 -10.91
CA SER A 15 3.32 -8.19 -9.70
C SER A 15 2.10 -8.85 -9.03
N ALA A 16 2.34 -9.96 -8.33
CA ALA A 16 1.27 -10.66 -7.63
C ALA A 16 0.53 -9.75 -6.63
N PRO A 17 -0.81 -9.84 -6.53
CA PRO A 17 -1.59 -9.15 -5.52
C PRO A 17 -1.04 -9.40 -4.10
N GLY A 18 -1.00 -8.37 -3.26
CA GLY A 18 -0.43 -8.44 -1.91
C GLY A 18 1.10 -8.50 -1.83
N SER A 19 1.81 -8.56 -2.97
CA SER A 19 3.27 -8.38 -3.00
C SER A 19 3.66 -6.96 -2.57
N VAL A 20 4.92 -6.80 -2.12
CA VAL A 20 5.52 -5.50 -1.78
C VAL A 20 5.35 -4.49 -2.93
N SER A 21 5.57 -4.93 -4.17
CA SER A 21 5.45 -4.08 -5.36
C SER A 21 4.02 -3.54 -5.55
N GLN A 22 3.01 -4.42 -5.47
CA GLN A 22 1.59 -4.03 -5.54
C GLN A 22 1.22 -3.08 -4.39
N VAL A 23 1.62 -3.41 -3.16
CA VAL A 23 1.35 -2.59 -1.96
C VAL A 23 1.93 -1.18 -2.10
N LYS A 24 3.17 -1.04 -2.60
CA LYS A 24 3.77 0.27 -2.86
C LYS A 24 3.00 1.05 -3.92
N ASP A 25 2.69 0.43 -5.05
CA ASP A 25 2.04 1.11 -6.17
C ASP A 25 0.62 1.59 -5.79
N CYS A 26 -0.16 0.74 -5.13
CA CYS A 26 -1.45 1.13 -4.56
C CYS A 26 -1.33 2.28 -3.54
N THR A 27 -0.31 2.24 -2.67
CA THR A 27 -0.09 3.31 -1.68
C THR A 27 0.27 4.64 -2.35
N MET A 28 1.10 4.64 -3.40
CA MET A 28 1.42 5.86 -4.17
C MET A 28 0.19 6.46 -4.82
N ARG A 29 -0.71 5.64 -5.36
CA ARG A 29 -1.97 6.10 -5.95
C ARG A 29 -2.88 6.73 -4.90
N LEU A 30 -3.00 6.11 -3.72
CA LEU A 30 -3.75 6.68 -2.60
C LEU A 30 -3.16 8.01 -2.12
N MET A 31 -1.83 8.13 -2.05
CA MET A 31 -1.15 9.37 -1.70
C MET A 31 -1.40 10.47 -2.73
N HIS A 32 -1.33 10.14 -4.03
CA HIS A 32 -1.65 11.09 -5.09
C HIS A 32 -3.10 11.57 -5.00
N LEU A 33 -4.05 10.65 -4.80
CA LEU A 33 -5.46 10.96 -4.57
C LEU A 33 -5.65 11.87 -3.35
N ALA A 34 -4.99 11.57 -2.23
CA ALA A 34 -5.05 12.37 -1.01
C ALA A 34 -4.59 13.81 -1.28
N LYS A 35 -3.45 13.99 -1.96
CA LYS A 35 -2.90 15.30 -2.30
C LYS A 35 -3.78 16.07 -3.28
N SER A 36 -4.32 15.41 -4.32
CA SER A 36 -5.13 16.09 -5.34
C SER A 36 -6.52 16.49 -4.84
N THR A 37 -7.06 15.78 -3.86
CA THR A 37 -8.40 16.03 -3.31
C THR A 37 -8.40 16.74 -1.97
N GLY A 38 -7.24 16.91 -1.33
CA GLY A 38 -7.15 17.46 0.03
C GLY A 38 -7.74 16.54 1.10
N THR A 39 -7.86 15.23 0.83
CA THR A 39 -8.48 14.26 1.74
C THR A 39 -7.43 13.50 2.55
N SER A 40 -7.69 13.27 3.84
CA SER A 40 -6.86 12.39 4.66
C SER A 40 -7.13 10.92 4.35
N VAL A 41 -6.06 10.14 4.12
CA VAL A 41 -6.14 8.69 3.88
C VAL A 41 -5.44 7.95 5.01
N PHE A 42 -6.17 7.02 5.62
CA PHE A 42 -5.64 6.05 6.58
C PHE A 42 -5.52 4.69 5.91
N VAL A 43 -4.41 4.01 6.16
CA VAL A 43 -4.07 2.72 5.59
C VAL A 43 -3.63 1.79 6.71
N VAL A 44 -4.17 0.58 6.73
CA VAL A 44 -3.80 -0.47 7.68
C VAL A 44 -3.00 -1.54 6.94
N GLY A 45 -1.87 -1.96 7.52
CA GLY A 45 -1.02 -2.99 6.96
C GLY A 45 -0.68 -4.04 8.01
N HIS A 46 -0.91 -5.31 7.67
CA HIS A 46 -0.61 -6.43 8.57
C HIS A 46 0.89 -6.77 8.57
N VAL A 47 1.40 -7.24 9.70
CA VAL A 47 2.77 -7.78 9.85
C VAL A 47 2.67 -9.30 9.98
N ASN A 48 3.35 -10.04 9.11
CA ASN A 48 3.42 -11.51 9.18
C ASN A 48 4.67 -11.97 9.95
N LYS A 49 4.64 -13.20 10.45
CA LYS A 49 5.68 -13.77 11.33
C LYS A 49 7.00 -14.13 10.60
N GLU A 50 6.97 -14.19 9.27
CA GLU A 50 8.08 -14.72 8.45
C GLU A 50 9.00 -13.65 7.86
N GLY A 51 8.79 -12.36 8.16
CA GLY A 51 9.69 -11.29 7.71
C GLY A 51 9.61 -10.94 6.21
N ALA A 52 8.76 -11.62 5.44
CA ALA A 52 8.32 -11.22 4.11
C ALA A 52 7.35 -10.03 4.23
N ILE A 53 7.88 -8.90 4.69
CA ILE A 53 7.10 -7.70 5.00
C ILE A 53 6.79 -6.99 3.68
N ALA A 54 5.56 -7.15 3.21
CA ALA A 54 4.81 -6.10 2.51
C ALA A 54 3.93 -5.32 3.52
N GLY A 55 4.43 -5.15 4.75
CA GLY A 55 3.79 -4.44 5.85
C GLY A 55 4.33 -3.02 6.05
N PRO A 56 4.01 -2.35 7.19
CA PRO A 56 4.24 -0.93 7.41
C PRO A 56 5.66 -0.43 7.16
N LYS A 57 6.69 -1.23 7.52
CA LYS A 57 8.11 -0.86 7.30
C LYS A 57 8.48 -0.60 5.85
N VAL A 58 7.82 -1.27 4.90
CA VAL A 58 8.03 -1.03 3.46
C VAL A 58 7.47 0.33 3.04
N LEU A 59 6.43 0.78 3.73
CA LEU A 59 5.76 2.06 3.49
C LEU A 59 6.42 3.21 4.28
N GLU A 60 7.10 2.93 5.40
CA GLU A 60 7.77 3.95 6.23
C GLU A 60 8.83 4.77 5.48
N HIS A 61 9.46 4.20 4.46
CA HIS A 61 10.45 4.89 3.63
C HIS A 61 9.88 5.44 2.33
N MET A 62 8.56 5.38 2.12
CA MET A 62 7.92 6.01 0.98
C MET A 62 7.75 7.51 1.29
N VAL A 63 8.52 8.34 0.59
CA VAL A 63 8.51 9.81 0.69
C VAL A 63 7.80 10.44 -0.50
#